data_AF-A0A7V3P9X6-F1
#
_entry.id   AF-A0A7V3P9X6-F1
#
_cell.length_a   1.000
_cell.length_b   1.000
_cell.length_c   1.000
_cell.angle_alpha   90.00
_cell.angle_beta   90.00
_cell.angle_gamma   90.00
#
_symmetry.space_group_name_H-M   'P 1'
#
loop_
_entity.id
_entity.type
_entity.pdbx_description
1 polymer ?
#
loop_
_entity_poly.entity_id
_entity_poly.type
_entity_poly.pdbx_seq_one_letter_code
_entity_poly.pdbx_strand_id
1 'polypeptide(L)'
;MTPNRDPENKREREAAGDGREVRDRLASLREDRHAARLASPTGEGQAGSPECGAMVAIQVQLDGDRVQAASFQAYGCPATLACAAEAVRLVEGRTLFEAALVGERTLVEALSLPEDKWSRAGLAVDALHAALGQALVRTARCESTPQGVLVGMSGGVDSNVAALLLKQNGYRPVGATLKLWTATEEGRRNICCSDEAVRRARRIAHQLGIPHFTLDARDLFFTSVVQYFIDEYAAGRTPNPCVKCNARLRFGLLATTARRLGLSRIATGHYARLTGNPPRLSRALCLPKDQSYVVAEVAPELLEITLFPLGELDKSTVRELAREAGLEGHDAPESQEICFVPEEGHRAFLRQHIGARPGMLVDTAGRTLGQHTGTYNFTVGQRRGHGVAAPHPLYVIRIDPTRDEVVLGPRDQLAVMEIVLKDAVVHRPNAPTQGLVQTRSSGQVVPGVATWHKDQVVIRLTRPAFGVAPGQTGVLYHSDDVVLAGTIIETRGSQTTSLVDAAANHRREHLR
;
A
#
# COMPACT_ATOMS: atom_id res chain seq x y z
N MET A 1 49.55 3.91 -66.14
CA MET A 1 49.42 4.32 -64.72
C MET A 1 47.95 4.30 -64.38
N THR A 2 47.50 3.23 -63.74
CA THR A 2 46.13 3.06 -63.22
C THR A 2 46.18 3.21 -61.71
N PRO A 3 45.60 4.27 -61.13
CA PRO A 3 45.24 4.29 -59.72
C PRO A 3 43.71 4.37 -59.59
N ASN A 4 43.04 3.95 -58.53
CA ASN A 4 43.26 2.96 -57.50
C ASN A 4 41.81 2.64 -57.06
N ARG A 5 41.41 1.36 -56.97
CA ARG A 5 40.05 1.01 -56.52
C ARG A 5 40.00 1.13 -55.00
N ASP A 6 39.20 2.06 -54.51
CA ASP A 6 38.96 2.25 -53.07
C ASP A 6 38.31 1.01 -52.44
N PRO A 7 38.87 0.43 -51.37
CA PRO A 7 38.34 -0.78 -50.72
C PRO A 7 37.21 -0.49 -49.71
N GLU A 8 36.76 0.75 -49.53
CA GLU A 8 35.76 1.10 -48.51
C GLU A 8 34.33 0.68 -48.87
N ASN A 9 34.00 0.50 -50.15
CA ASN A 9 32.62 0.20 -50.57
C ASN A 9 32.22 -1.29 -50.43
N LYS A 10 33.09 -2.13 -49.83
CA LYS A 10 32.79 -3.54 -49.56
C LYS A 10 32.40 -3.80 -48.11
N ARG A 11 32.77 -2.92 -47.18
CA ARG A 11 32.43 -3.04 -45.74
C ARG A 11 31.05 -2.48 -45.39
N GLU A 12 30.52 -1.53 -46.16
CA GLU A 12 29.15 -1.02 -45.95
C GLU A 12 28.05 -1.96 -46.49
N ARG A 13 28.41 -2.90 -47.38
CA ARG A 13 27.47 -3.92 -47.89
C ARG A 13 27.38 -5.17 -47.02
N GLU A 14 28.32 -5.37 -46.10
CA GLU A 14 28.32 -6.49 -45.15
C GLU A 14 27.67 -6.14 -43.79
N ALA A 15 27.45 -4.84 -43.51
CA ALA A 15 26.67 -4.37 -42.37
C ALA A 15 25.15 -4.24 -42.64
N ALA A 16 24.71 -4.56 -43.86
CA ALA A 16 23.30 -4.57 -44.28
C ALA A 16 22.66 -5.97 -44.19
N GLY A 17 23.18 -6.81 -43.30
CA GLY A 17 22.49 -8.03 -42.87
C GLY A 17 21.31 -7.65 -41.97
N ASP A 18 20.15 -8.23 -42.26
CA ASP A 18 18.93 -8.21 -41.45
C ASP A 18 17.88 -7.08 -41.67
N GLY A 19 17.78 -6.55 -42.89
CA GLY A 19 16.56 -5.83 -43.32
C GLY A 19 15.47 -6.75 -43.89
N ARG A 20 15.86 -7.94 -44.35
CA ARG A 20 15.00 -8.91 -45.03
C ARG A 20 14.41 -9.93 -44.07
N GLU A 21 15.19 -10.45 -43.12
CA GLU A 21 14.70 -11.35 -42.06
C GLU A 21 13.70 -10.61 -41.15
N VAL A 22 14.01 -9.36 -40.74
CA VAL A 22 13.05 -8.50 -40.03
C VAL A 22 11.76 -8.25 -40.83
N ARG A 23 11.85 -8.02 -42.15
CA ARG A 23 10.66 -7.83 -43.01
C ARG A 23 9.84 -9.10 -43.20
N ASP A 24 10.51 -10.25 -43.36
CA ASP A 24 9.85 -11.54 -43.52
C ASP A 24 9.19 -11.96 -42.18
N ARG A 25 9.84 -11.69 -41.04
CA ARG A 25 9.24 -11.81 -39.70
C ARG A 25 8.06 -10.85 -39.50
N LEU A 26 8.13 -9.61 -39.99
CA LEU A 26 7.01 -8.65 -39.97
C LEU A 26 5.81 -9.11 -40.81
N ALA A 27 6.06 -9.71 -41.97
CA ALA A 27 5.02 -10.27 -42.82
C ALA A 27 4.37 -11.48 -42.16
N SER A 28 5.16 -12.39 -41.56
CA SER A 28 4.65 -13.53 -40.81
C SER A 28 3.89 -13.12 -39.55
N LEU A 29 4.22 -11.98 -38.93
CA LEU A 29 3.50 -11.45 -37.77
C LEU A 29 2.06 -10.97 -38.11
N ARG A 30 1.77 -10.62 -39.37
CA ARG A 30 0.40 -10.32 -39.82
C ARG A 30 -0.46 -11.57 -39.99
N GLU A 31 0.19 -12.72 -40.21
CA GLU A 31 -0.43 -14.04 -40.31
C GLU A 31 -0.28 -14.84 -39.00
N ASP A 32 0.20 -14.18 -37.93
CA ASP A 32 0.37 -14.82 -36.63
C ASP A 32 -0.98 -15.25 -36.08
N ARG A 33 -1.12 -16.55 -35.80
CA ARG A 33 -2.34 -17.13 -35.24
C ARG A 33 -2.77 -16.45 -33.93
N HIS A 34 -1.86 -15.81 -33.21
CA HIS A 34 -2.12 -15.12 -31.96
C HIS A 34 -2.49 -13.64 -32.16
N ALA A 35 -2.54 -13.12 -33.40
CA ALA A 35 -2.95 -11.73 -33.66
C ALA A 35 -4.48 -11.52 -33.59
N ALA A 36 -5.25 -12.61 -33.58
CA ALA A 36 -6.71 -12.57 -33.47
C ALA A 36 -7.16 -12.46 -32.00
N ARG A 37 -8.20 -11.67 -31.73
CA ARG A 37 -8.79 -11.59 -30.38
C ARG A 37 -9.36 -12.94 -29.95
N LEU A 38 -9.19 -13.26 -28.67
CA LEU A 38 -9.83 -14.43 -28.07
C LEU A 38 -11.33 -14.17 -27.92
N ALA A 39 -12.15 -15.21 -28.14
CA ALA A 39 -13.61 -15.11 -27.99
C ALA A 39 -14.05 -14.98 -26.53
N SER A 40 -13.28 -15.55 -25.58
CA SER A 40 -13.62 -15.54 -24.15
C SER A 40 -12.36 -15.43 -23.29
N PRO A 41 -11.66 -14.29 -23.34
CA PRO A 41 -10.46 -14.08 -22.55
C PRO A 41 -10.80 -14.00 -21.05
N THR A 42 -10.01 -14.69 -20.24
CA THR A 42 -10.11 -14.60 -18.78
C THR A 42 -9.45 -13.35 -18.22
N GLY A 43 -8.46 -12.80 -18.93
CA GLY A 43 -7.81 -11.55 -18.58
C GLY A 43 -7.30 -10.80 -19.80
N GLU A 44 -7.27 -9.47 -19.68
CA GLU A 44 -6.82 -8.54 -20.70
C GLU A 44 -5.96 -7.46 -20.05
N GLY A 45 -4.90 -7.07 -20.74
CA GLY A 45 -3.98 -6.04 -20.27
C GLY A 45 -3.49 -5.20 -21.43
N GLN A 46 -3.31 -3.90 -21.19
CA GLN A 46 -2.82 -2.94 -22.17
C GLN A 46 -1.73 -2.09 -21.55
N ALA A 47 -0.72 -1.76 -22.35
CA ALA A 47 0.32 -0.80 -22.01
C ALA A 47 0.64 0.11 -23.19
N GLY A 48 0.95 1.37 -22.88
CA GLY A 48 1.19 2.42 -23.87
C GLY A 48 -0.08 2.94 -24.52
N SER A 49 0.11 3.79 -25.51
CA SER A 49 -0.99 4.41 -26.24
C SER A 49 -0.56 4.77 -27.67
N PRO A 50 -1.49 4.83 -28.62
CA PRO A 50 -1.19 5.27 -29.99
C PRO A 50 -0.57 6.68 -30.03
N GLU A 51 -0.99 7.58 -29.14
CA GLU A 51 -0.48 8.95 -29.03
C GLU A 51 0.99 8.97 -28.59
N CYS A 52 1.40 8.02 -27.76
CA CYS A 52 2.78 7.80 -27.35
C CYS A 52 3.61 7.03 -28.40
N GLY A 53 3.03 6.69 -29.56
CA GLY A 53 3.70 6.04 -30.68
C GLY A 53 3.90 4.52 -30.54
N ALA A 54 3.47 3.91 -29.44
CA ALA A 54 3.47 2.46 -29.26
C ALA A 54 2.43 2.00 -28.24
N MET A 55 1.76 0.90 -28.56
CA MET A 55 0.75 0.28 -27.71
C MET A 55 0.79 -1.24 -27.88
N VAL A 56 0.66 -1.97 -26.78
CA VAL A 56 0.47 -3.42 -26.77
C VAL A 56 -0.75 -3.75 -25.91
N ALA A 57 -1.63 -4.58 -26.44
CA ALA A 57 -2.71 -5.22 -25.71
C ALA A 57 -2.52 -6.75 -25.80
N ILE A 58 -2.63 -7.44 -24.67
CA ILE A 58 -2.54 -8.91 -24.59
C ILE A 58 -3.80 -9.44 -23.92
N GLN A 59 -4.34 -10.52 -24.46
CA GLN A 59 -5.42 -11.29 -23.85
C GLN A 59 -4.91 -12.68 -23.49
N VAL A 60 -5.38 -13.22 -22.37
CA VAL A 60 -5.07 -14.57 -21.92
C VAL A 60 -6.34 -15.32 -21.53
N GLN A 61 -6.41 -16.59 -21.90
CA GLN A 61 -7.46 -17.52 -21.49
C GLN A 61 -6.85 -18.61 -20.62
N LEU A 62 -7.28 -18.67 -19.36
CA LEU A 62 -6.88 -19.70 -18.42
C LEU A 62 -7.82 -20.91 -18.46
N ASP A 63 -7.25 -22.10 -18.39
CA ASP A 63 -7.92 -23.33 -17.98
C ASP A 63 -7.25 -23.82 -16.68
N GLY A 64 -7.97 -23.74 -15.56
CA GLY A 64 -7.40 -23.92 -14.22
C GLY A 64 -6.31 -22.88 -13.92
N ASP A 65 -5.06 -23.34 -13.84
CA ASP A 65 -3.88 -22.50 -13.65
C ASP A 65 -2.99 -22.39 -14.89
N ARG A 66 -3.41 -22.91 -16.04
CA ARG A 66 -2.62 -22.90 -17.28
C ARG A 66 -3.15 -21.90 -18.28
N VAL A 67 -2.25 -21.21 -18.99
CA VAL A 67 -2.61 -20.36 -20.11
C VAL A 67 -2.92 -21.25 -21.31
N GLN A 68 -4.20 -21.51 -21.54
CA GLN A 68 -4.68 -22.34 -22.65
C GLN A 68 -4.44 -21.66 -24.01
N ALA A 69 -4.68 -20.35 -24.06
CA ALA A 69 -4.48 -19.54 -25.24
C ALA A 69 -4.10 -18.12 -24.82
N ALA A 70 -3.30 -17.46 -25.65
CA ALA A 70 -3.03 -16.04 -25.50
C ALA A 70 -3.03 -15.36 -26.88
N SER A 71 -3.34 -14.07 -26.90
CA SER A 71 -3.34 -13.27 -28.12
C SER A 71 -2.82 -11.87 -27.86
N PHE A 72 -2.42 -11.17 -28.92
CA PHE A 72 -1.94 -9.80 -28.84
C PHE A 72 -2.51 -8.91 -29.94
N GLN A 73 -2.57 -7.62 -29.64
CA GLN A 73 -2.71 -6.54 -30.61
C GLN A 73 -1.63 -5.52 -30.32
N ALA A 74 -0.86 -5.13 -31.33
CA ALA A 74 0.25 -4.20 -31.15
C ALA A 74 0.28 -3.13 -32.24
N TYR A 75 0.62 -1.92 -31.82
CA TYR A 75 0.90 -0.78 -32.69
C TYR A 75 2.27 -0.21 -32.31
N GLY A 76 3.10 0.08 -33.30
CA GLY A 76 4.42 0.67 -33.08
C GLY A 76 5.47 0.12 -34.04
N CYS A 77 6.74 0.24 -33.65
CA CYS A 77 7.86 -0.24 -34.45
C CYS A 77 7.91 -1.78 -34.51
N PRO A 78 8.67 -2.38 -35.45
CA PRO A 78 8.77 -3.84 -35.60
C PRO A 78 9.16 -4.58 -34.31
N ALA A 79 10.05 -4.00 -33.52
CA ALA A 79 10.43 -4.55 -32.21
C ALA A 79 9.24 -4.62 -31.24
N THR A 80 8.28 -3.68 -31.31
CA THR A 80 7.06 -3.71 -30.48
C THR A 80 6.18 -4.90 -30.83
N LEU A 81 5.95 -5.14 -32.12
CA LEU A 81 5.16 -6.28 -32.59
C LEU A 81 5.85 -7.60 -32.23
N ALA A 82 7.17 -7.69 -32.44
CA ALA A 82 7.94 -8.88 -32.09
C ALA A 82 7.89 -9.18 -30.57
N CYS A 83 8.04 -8.17 -29.71
CA CYS A 83 7.93 -8.34 -28.26
C CYS A 83 6.53 -8.85 -27.85
N ALA A 84 5.48 -8.31 -28.44
CA ALA A 84 4.11 -8.72 -28.13
C ALA A 84 3.82 -10.17 -28.55
N ALA A 85 4.24 -10.56 -29.75
CA ALA A 85 4.09 -11.92 -30.25
C ALA A 85 4.89 -12.93 -29.41
N GLU A 86 6.15 -12.58 -29.09
CA GLU A 86 7.01 -13.45 -28.30
C GLU A 86 6.51 -13.62 -26.87
N ALA A 87 6.00 -12.55 -26.24
CA ALA A 87 5.40 -12.63 -24.92
C ALA A 87 4.24 -13.64 -24.86
N VAL A 88 3.36 -13.64 -25.86
CA VAL A 88 2.24 -14.59 -25.98
C VAL A 88 2.73 -16.01 -26.22
N ARG A 89 3.70 -16.19 -27.12
CA ARG A 89 4.29 -17.50 -27.43
C ARG A 89 4.96 -18.15 -26.21
N LEU A 90 5.61 -17.35 -25.38
CA LEU A 90 6.31 -17.84 -24.19
C LEU A 90 5.37 -18.32 -23.07
N VAL A 91 4.16 -17.76 -22.99
CA VAL A 91 3.21 -18.10 -21.92
C VAL A 91 2.21 -19.19 -22.30
N GLU A 92 1.92 -19.40 -23.58
CA GLU A 92 0.97 -20.44 -24.01
C GLU A 92 1.39 -21.84 -23.53
N GLY A 93 0.48 -22.58 -22.90
CA GLY A 93 0.71 -23.88 -22.28
C GLY A 93 1.39 -23.86 -20.90
N ARG A 94 1.90 -22.70 -20.45
CA ARG A 94 2.56 -22.55 -19.15
C ARG A 94 1.55 -22.41 -18.01
N THR A 95 1.98 -22.83 -16.82
CA THR A 95 1.27 -22.50 -15.58
C THR A 95 1.35 -20.99 -15.31
N LEU A 96 0.45 -20.49 -14.46
CA LEU A 96 0.38 -19.08 -14.11
C LEU A 96 1.66 -18.59 -13.43
N PHE A 97 2.32 -19.44 -12.64
CA PHE A 97 3.61 -19.12 -12.01
C PHE A 97 4.75 -19.03 -13.03
N GLU A 98 4.81 -19.95 -14.00
CA GLU A 98 5.80 -19.88 -15.09
C GLU A 98 5.56 -18.67 -15.99
N ALA A 99 4.29 -18.38 -16.34
CA ALA A 99 3.94 -17.22 -17.15
C ALA A 99 4.32 -15.90 -16.44
N ALA A 100 4.13 -15.83 -15.12
CA ALA A 100 4.49 -14.67 -14.31
C ALA A 100 6.02 -14.52 -14.07
N LEU A 101 6.86 -15.42 -14.58
CA LEU A 101 8.31 -15.26 -14.64
C LEU A 101 8.80 -14.62 -15.95
N VAL A 102 7.93 -14.47 -16.96
CA VAL A 102 8.31 -13.84 -18.23
C VAL A 102 8.54 -12.34 -17.99
N GLY A 103 9.81 -11.93 -18.01
CA GLY A 103 10.23 -10.55 -17.75
C GLY A 103 10.83 -9.87 -18.97
N GLU A 104 11.23 -8.60 -18.78
CA GLU A 104 11.86 -7.79 -19.84
C GLU A 104 13.11 -8.47 -20.40
N ARG A 105 13.95 -8.98 -19.49
CA ARG A 105 15.18 -9.69 -19.83
C ARG A 105 14.91 -10.95 -20.66
N THR A 106 13.84 -11.69 -20.35
CA THR A 106 13.42 -12.87 -21.11
C THR A 106 13.13 -12.52 -22.57
N LEU A 107 12.41 -11.43 -22.83
CA LEU A 107 12.10 -10.98 -24.19
C LEU A 107 13.33 -10.42 -24.91
N VAL A 108 14.15 -9.63 -24.20
CA VAL A 108 15.40 -9.09 -24.75
C VAL A 108 16.32 -10.21 -25.22
N GLU A 109 16.51 -11.24 -24.40
CA GLU A 109 17.34 -12.40 -24.74
C GLU A 109 16.73 -13.23 -25.86
N ALA A 110 15.43 -13.55 -25.79
CA ALA A 110 14.75 -14.37 -26.80
C ALA A 110 14.75 -13.74 -28.20
N LEU A 111 14.66 -12.41 -28.28
CA LEU A 111 14.63 -11.66 -29.54
C LEU A 111 15.97 -11.05 -29.92
N SER A 112 17.01 -11.20 -29.09
CA SER A 112 18.31 -10.54 -29.26
C SER A 112 18.18 -9.03 -29.50
N LEU A 113 17.36 -8.36 -28.68
CA LEU A 113 17.03 -6.94 -28.88
C LEU A 113 18.24 -6.04 -28.61
N PRO A 114 18.53 -5.05 -29.49
CA PRO A 114 19.51 -4.02 -29.18
C PRO A 114 19.00 -3.13 -28.04
N GLU A 115 19.95 -2.53 -27.30
CA GLU A 115 19.70 -1.79 -26.06
C GLU A 115 18.67 -0.65 -26.23
N ASP A 116 18.72 0.06 -27.36
CA ASP A 116 17.79 1.14 -27.70
C ASP A 116 16.33 0.67 -27.87
N LYS A 117 16.09 -0.64 -27.94
CA LYS A 117 14.77 -1.27 -28.07
C LYS A 117 14.28 -1.97 -26.82
N TRP A 118 15.03 -2.02 -25.72
CA TRP A 118 14.62 -2.69 -24.48
C TRP A 118 13.30 -2.14 -23.91
N SER A 119 13.04 -0.84 -24.09
CA SER A 119 11.76 -0.22 -23.70
C SER A 119 10.53 -0.89 -24.34
N ARG A 120 10.67 -1.55 -25.50
CA ARG A 120 9.59 -2.28 -26.17
C ARG A 120 9.26 -3.59 -25.48
N ALA A 121 10.26 -4.27 -24.91
CA ALA A 121 10.05 -5.44 -24.07
C ALA A 121 9.27 -5.06 -22.80
N GLY A 122 9.66 -3.95 -22.13
CA GLY A 122 8.91 -3.40 -21.00
C GLY A 122 7.42 -3.18 -21.29
N LEU A 123 7.12 -2.62 -22.47
CA LEU A 123 5.74 -2.40 -22.90
C LEU A 123 4.93 -3.71 -23.03
N ALA A 124 5.52 -4.73 -23.67
CA ALA A 124 4.85 -6.02 -23.83
C ALA A 124 4.68 -6.75 -22.49
N VAL A 125 5.68 -6.71 -21.61
CA VAL A 125 5.63 -7.32 -20.28
C VAL A 125 4.59 -6.63 -19.39
N ASP A 126 4.44 -5.31 -19.48
CA ASP A 126 3.39 -4.60 -18.75
C ASP A 126 1.99 -5.05 -19.17
N ALA A 127 1.74 -5.14 -20.48
CA ALA A 127 0.47 -5.63 -21.00
C ALA A 127 0.22 -7.08 -20.59
N LEU A 128 1.23 -7.95 -20.68
CA LEU A 128 1.15 -9.35 -20.26
C LEU A 128 0.79 -9.47 -18.77
N HIS A 129 1.53 -8.81 -17.88
CA HIS A 129 1.31 -8.93 -16.43
C HIS A 129 0.00 -8.29 -15.98
N ALA A 130 -0.51 -7.27 -16.69
CA ALA A 130 -1.85 -6.76 -16.47
C ALA A 130 -2.91 -7.81 -16.84
N ALA A 131 -2.75 -8.51 -17.97
CA ALA A 131 -3.65 -9.59 -18.38
C ALA A 131 -3.62 -10.77 -17.40
N LEU A 132 -2.43 -11.22 -16.99
CA LEU A 132 -2.25 -12.30 -16.01
C LEU A 132 -2.85 -11.93 -14.64
N GLY A 133 -2.66 -10.69 -14.18
CA GLY A 133 -3.23 -10.19 -12.94
C GLY A 133 -4.76 -10.19 -12.97
N GLN A 134 -5.37 -9.76 -14.08
CA GLN A 134 -6.81 -9.78 -14.24
C GLN A 134 -7.36 -11.22 -14.30
N ALA A 135 -6.70 -12.12 -15.03
CA ALA A 135 -7.09 -13.52 -15.14
C ALA A 135 -7.02 -14.25 -13.79
N LEU A 136 -5.96 -13.99 -13.01
CA LEU A 136 -5.80 -14.49 -11.64
C LEU A 136 -7.01 -14.12 -10.75
N VAL A 137 -7.38 -12.84 -10.74
CA VAL A 137 -8.48 -12.36 -9.89
C VAL A 137 -9.82 -12.97 -10.31
N ARG A 138 -10.03 -13.21 -11.61
CA ARG A 138 -11.31 -13.72 -12.13
C ARG A 138 -11.45 -15.23 -11.95
N THR A 139 -10.56 -16.03 -12.54
CA THR A 139 -10.83 -17.46 -12.76
C THR A 139 -9.84 -18.41 -12.10
N ALA A 140 -8.62 -17.96 -11.77
CA ALA A 140 -7.56 -18.89 -11.36
C ALA A 140 -7.86 -19.67 -10.07
N ARG A 141 -7.48 -20.94 -10.11
CA ARG A 141 -7.46 -21.90 -9.00
C ARG A 141 -6.25 -22.80 -9.17
N CYS A 142 -5.19 -22.53 -8.42
CA CYS A 142 -3.97 -23.34 -8.45
C CYS A 142 -4.01 -24.44 -7.39
N GLU A 143 -3.21 -25.48 -7.60
CA GLU A 143 -3.01 -26.54 -6.61
C GLU A 143 -2.33 -26.00 -5.32
N SER A 144 -2.64 -26.63 -4.20
CA SER A 144 -2.13 -26.23 -2.89
C SER A 144 -0.61 -26.41 -2.80
N THR A 145 0.09 -25.35 -2.41
CA THR A 145 1.53 -25.32 -2.16
C THR A 145 1.78 -24.98 -0.68
N PRO A 146 2.02 -25.97 0.20
CA PRO A 146 2.18 -25.75 1.65
C PRO A 146 3.28 -24.75 2.04
N GLN A 147 4.38 -24.71 1.27
CA GLN A 147 5.49 -23.78 1.46
C GLN A 147 5.28 -22.43 0.73
N GLY A 148 4.14 -22.27 0.05
CA GLY A 148 3.83 -21.10 -0.77
C GLY A 148 3.47 -19.88 0.07
N VAL A 149 4.09 -18.74 -0.25
CA VAL A 149 3.86 -17.48 0.47
C VAL A 149 3.64 -16.35 -0.52
N LEU A 150 2.50 -15.66 -0.45
CA LEU A 150 2.30 -14.43 -1.23
C LEU A 150 2.90 -13.23 -0.50
N VAL A 151 3.91 -12.61 -1.10
CA VAL A 151 4.62 -11.46 -0.51
C VAL A 151 4.11 -10.17 -1.14
N GLY A 152 3.56 -9.28 -0.32
CA GLY A 152 3.20 -7.92 -0.75
C GLY A 152 4.45 -7.09 -1.02
N MET A 153 4.76 -6.85 -2.31
CA MET A 153 5.94 -6.11 -2.77
C MET A 153 5.54 -4.71 -3.24
N SER A 154 5.89 -3.68 -2.47
CA SER A 154 5.63 -2.27 -2.84
C SER A 154 6.73 -1.66 -3.72
N GLY A 155 7.77 -2.44 -4.05
CA GLY A 155 8.99 -1.95 -4.71
C GLY A 155 9.98 -1.28 -3.77
N GLY A 156 9.66 -1.19 -2.47
CA GLY A 156 10.58 -0.73 -1.43
C GLY A 156 11.51 -1.83 -0.92
N VAL A 157 12.68 -1.43 -0.41
CA VAL A 157 13.72 -2.34 0.10
C VAL A 157 13.19 -3.37 1.10
N ASP A 158 12.29 -2.97 2.00
CA ASP A 158 11.76 -3.81 3.07
C ASP A 158 11.01 -5.04 2.52
N SER A 159 10.07 -4.82 1.59
CA SER A 159 9.32 -5.94 1.00
C SER A 159 10.20 -6.85 0.14
N ASN A 160 11.27 -6.31 -0.45
CA ASN A 160 12.19 -7.09 -1.28
C ASN A 160 13.08 -8.00 -0.41
N VAL A 161 13.61 -7.46 0.69
CA VAL A 161 14.38 -8.24 1.67
C VAL A 161 13.49 -9.26 2.36
N ALA A 162 12.22 -8.93 2.65
CA ALA A 162 11.27 -9.90 3.16
C ALA A 162 11.09 -11.10 2.21
N ALA A 163 10.96 -10.86 0.89
CA ALA A 163 10.89 -11.93 -0.11
C ALA A 163 12.19 -12.75 -0.18
N LEU A 164 13.35 -12.10 -0.14
CA LEU A 164 14.66 -12.74 -0.10
C LEU A 164 14.80 -13.67 1.11
N LEU A 165 14.49 -13.17 2.31
CA LEU A 165 14.58 -13.94 3.55
C LEU A 165 13.65 -15.15 3.53
N LEU A 166 12.42 -15.01 3.02
CA LEU A 166 11.51 -16.15 2.88
C LEU A 166 12.09 -17.22 1.96
N LYS A 167 12.66 -16.83 0.81
CA LYS A 167 13.33 -17.76 -0.10
C LYS A 167 14.50 -18.47 0.57
N GLN A 168 15.34 -17.74 1.31
CA GLN A 168 16.49 -18.30 2.04
C GLN A 168 16.05 -19.27 3.16
N ASN A 169 14.89 -19.03 3.78
CA ASN A 169 14.32 -19.88 4.83
C ASN A 169 13.47 -21.06 4.27
N GLY A 170 13.61 -21.39 2.98
CA GLY A 170 12.98 -22.57 2.38
C GLY A 170 11.50 -22.41 2.00
N TYR A 171 10.95 -21.20 2.07
CA TYR A 171 9.63 -20.92 1.49
C TYR A 171 9.70 -20.79 -0.03
N ARG A 172 8.53 -20.86 -0.67
CA ARG A 172 8.31 -20.57 -2.09
C ARG A 172 7.56 -19.24 -2.23
N PRO A 173 8.25 -18.09 -2.14
CA PRO A 173 7.59 -16.79 -2.24
C PRO A 173 7.11 -16.52 -3.67
N VAL A 174 5.97 -15.85 -3.75
CA VAL A 174 5.39 -15.26 -4.97
C VAL A 174 5.15 -13.79 -4.67
N GLY A 175 5.66 -12.90 -5.51
CA GLY A 175 5.49 -11.46 -5.35
C GLY A 175 4.11 -10.99 -5.81
N ALA A 176 3.54 -10.04 -5.10
CA ALA A 176 2.35 -9.32 -5.54
C ALA A 176 2.48 -7.83 -5.27
N THR A 177 2.26 -6.99 -6.29
CA THR A 177 2.14 -5.54 -6.12
C THR A 177 0.69 -5.12 -6.28
N LEU A 178 0.19 -4.35 -5.31
CA LEU A 178 -1.13 -3.76 -5.38
C LEU A 178 -1.03 -2.44 -6.15
N LYS A 179 -1.66 -2.37 -7.33
CA LYS A 179 -1.83 -1.12 -8.06
C LYS A 179 -2.96 -0.35 -7.37
N LEU A 180 -2.57 0.63 -6.56
CA LEU A 180 -3.49 1.49 -5.81
C LEU A 180 -3.79 2.76 -6.60
N TRP A 181 -4.75 3.55 -6.09
CA TRP A 181 -5.15 4.79 -6.72
C TRP A 181 -3.99 5.78 -6.80
N THR A 182 -3.76 6.30 -8.00
CA THR A 182 -2.86 7.41 -8.26
C THR A 182 -3.74 8.64 -8.48
N ALA A 183 -3.49 9.72 -7.73
CA ALA A 183 -4.21 11.01 -7.82
C ALA A 183 -4.03 11.74 -9.17
N THR A 184 -3.70 11.02 -10.24
CA THR A 184 -2.93 11.48 -11.39
C THR A 184 -3.64 11.24 -12.70
N GLU A 185 -4.97 11.17 -12.72
CA GLU A 185 -5.70 11.41 -13.97
C GLU A 185 -5.34 12.78 -14.59
N GLU A 186 -4.60 13.63 -13.86
CA GLU A 186 -3.95 14.88 -14.31
C GLU A 186 -2.41 14.93 -14.18
N GLY A 187 -1.70 13.79 -14.23
CA GLY A 187 -0.27 13.76 -14.60
C GLY A 187 0.81 14.07 -13.53
N ARG A 188 0.55 14.00 -12.22
CA ARG A 188 1.56 14.25 -11.16
C ARG A 188 1.93 13.03 -10.31
N ARG A 189 3.15 12.50 -10.45
CA ARG A 189 3.58 11.18 -9.96
C ARG A 189 3.59 11.02 -8.42
N ASN A 190 2.87 10.03 -7.89
CA ASN A 190 3.13 9.48 -6.54
C ASN A 190 4.12 8.30 -6.64
N ILE A 191 5.24 8.38 -5.94
CA ILE A 191 6.39 7.46 -6.10
C ILE A 191 6.03 6.01 -5.71
N CYS A 192 5.25 5.80 -4.64
CA CYS A 192 5.02 4.47 -4.06
C CYS A 192 3.95 3.60 -4.78
N CYS A 193 3.13 4.18 -5.66
CA CYS A 193 2.05 3.49 -6.37
C CYS A 193 2.08 3.77 -7.88
N SER A 194 3.21 4.27 -8.38
CA SER A 194 3.42 4.52 -9.81
C SER A 194 3.62 3.22 -10.60
N ASP A 195 3.38 3.25 -11.91
CA ASP A 195 3.71 2.14 -12.80
C ASP A 195 5.20 1.76 -12.70
N GLU A 196 6.09 2.72 -12.42
CA GLU A 196 7.51 2.43 -12.21
C GLU A 196 7.77 1.63 -10.92
N ALA A 197 7.01 1.87 -9.85
CA ALA A 197 7.11 1.06 -8.63
C ALA A 197 6.68 -0.40 -8.89
N VAL A 198 5.63 -0.60 -9.70
CA VAL A 198 5.18 -1.93 -10.13
C VAL A 198 6.26 -2.64 -10.96
N ARG A 199 6.83 -1.95 -11.97
CA ARG A 199 7.92 -2.50 -12.79
C ARG A 199 9.14 -2.85 -11.97
N ARG A 200 9.55 -1.96 -11.04
CA ARG A 200 10.66 -2.22 -10.13
C ARG A 200 10.42 -3.46 -9.26
N ALA A 201 9.25 -3.57 -8.64
CA ALA A 201 8.89 -4.74 -7.83
C ALA A 201 8.95 -6.04 -8.65
N ARG A 202 8.45 -6.01 -9.90
CA ARG A 202 8.52 -7.13 -10.83
C ARG A 202 9.95 -7.50 -11.20
N ARG A 203 10.79 -6.53 -11.59
CA ARG A 203 12.20 -6.76 -11.93
C ARG A 203 12.95 -7.40 -10.77
N ILE A 204 12.74 -6.92 -9.55
CA ILE A 204 13.37 -7.46 -8.34
C ILE A 204 12.87 -8.87 -8.03
N ALA A 205 11.56 -9.12 -8.17
CA ALA A 205 11.00 -10.47 -8.04
C ALA A 205 11.64 -11.43 -9.06
N HIS A 206 11.79 -11.01 -10.31
CA HIS A 206 12.45 -11.81 -11.36
C HIS A 206 13.95 -12.01 -11.10
N GLN A 207 14.66 -11.00 -10.57
CA GLN A 207 16.05 -11.13 -10.11
C GLN A 207 16.19 -12.17 -8.99
N LEU A 208 15.21 -12.22 -8.09
CA LEU A 208 15.09 -13.24 -7.06
C LEU A 208 14.58 -14.58 -7.62
N GLY A 209 14.25 -14.69 -8.91
CA GLY A 209 13.72 -15.89 -9.54
C GLY A 209 12.35 -16.30 -9.00
N ILE A 210 11.51 -15.34 -8.60
CA ILE A 210 10.17 -15.58 -8.06
C ILE A 210 9.09 -14.98 -8.98
N PRO A 211 7.93 -15.63 -9.15
CA PRO A 211 6.84 -15.10 -9.97
C PRO A 211 6.28 -13.81 -9.36
N HIS A 212 5.76 -12.90 -10.20
CA HIS A 212 5.17 -11.65 -9.74
C HIS A 212 3.84 -11.32 -10.40
N PHE A 213 2.86 -10.93 -9.59
CA PHE A 213 1.55 -10.48 -10.04
C PHE A 213 1.30 -9.01 -9.72
N THR A 214 0.63 -8.32 -10.63
CA THR A 214 0.08 -6.98 -10.39
C THR A 214 -1.42 -7.11 -10.16
N LEU A 215 -1.90 -6.66 -9.00
CA LEU A 215 -3.30 -6.73 -8.62
C LEU A 215 -3.88 -5.32 -8.68
N ASP A 216 -4.83 -5.09 -9.58
CA ASP A 216 -5.54 -3.82 -9.63
C ASP A 216 -6.52 -3.71 -8.46
N ALA A 217 -6.31 -2.72 -7.60
CA ALA A 217 -7.12 -2.47 -6.43
C ALA A 217 -7.53 -0.99 -6.34
N ARG A 218 -7.48 -0.24 -7.46
CA ARG A 218 -7.75 1.21 -7.49
C ARG A 218 -9.13 1.55 -6.93
N ASP A 219 -10.19 0.92 -7.44
CA ASP A 219 -11.57 1.21 -7.03
C ASP A 219 -11.82 0.83 -5.57
N LEU A 220 -11.34 -0.35 -5.17
CA LEU A 220 -11.45 -0.82 -3.79
C LEU A 220 -10.69 0.09 -2.83
N PHE A 221 -9.51 0.57 -3.22
CA PHE A 221 -8.70 1.48 -2.44
C PHE A 221 -9.35 2.86 -2.31
N PHE A 222 -9.87 3.39 -3.41
CA PHE A 222 -10.58 4.68 -3.39
C PHE A 222 -11.75 4.61 -2.42
N THR A 223 -12.63 3.63 -2.58
CA THR A 223 -13.84 3.47 -1.74
C THR A 223 -13.51 3.16 -0.27
N SER A 224 -12.54 2.28 0.00
CA SER A 224 -12.28 1.78 1.35
C SER A 224 -11.35 2.65 2.19
N VAL A 225 -10.50 3.44 1.53
CA VAL A 225 -9.42 4.20 2.18
C VAL A 225 -9.52 5.69 1.87
N VAL A 226 -9.59 6.07 0.59
CA VAL A 226 -9.56 7.49 0.19
C VAL A 226 -10.87 8.19 0.56
N GLN A 227 -12.01 7.60 0.24
CA GLN A 227 -13.33 8.14 0.60
C GLN A 227 -13.48 8.22 2.12
N TYR A 228 -13.11 7.16 2.85
CA TYR A 228 -13.06 7.18 4.32
C TYR A 228 -12.21 8.35 4.85
N PHE A 229 -11.04 8.58 4.26
CA PHE A 229 -10.16 9.68 4.66
C PHE A 229 -10.85 11.04 4.45
N ILE A 230 -11.47 11.26 3.29
CA ILE A 230 -12.21 12.47 2.96
C ILE A 230 -13.37 12.69 3.95
N ASP A 231 -14.18 11.66 4.18
CA ASP A 231 -15.38 11.71 5.03
C ASP A 231 -15.02 12.02 6.49
N GLU A 232 -13.96 11.42 7.02
CA GLU A 232 -13.50 11.67 8.39
C GLU A 232 -13.01 13.11 8.57
N TYR A 233 -12.24 13.64 7.61
CA TYR A 233 -11.82 15.05 7.65
C TYR A 233 -13.00 16.01 7.47
N ALA A 234 -13.96 15.70 6.60
CA ALA A 234 -15.18 16.48 6.45
C ALA A 234 -16.01 16.52 7.75
N ALA A 235 -15.93 15.45 8.54
CA ALA A 235 -16.55 15.35 9.86
C ALA A 235 -15.66 15.88 11.01
N GLY A 236 -14.60 16.64 10.71
CA GLY A 236 -13.74 17.28 11.72
C GLY A 236 -12.85 16.31 12.51
N ARG A 237 -12.70 15.07 12.05
CA ARG A 237 -11.83 14.04 12.66
C ARG A 237 -10.51 13.94 11.91
N THR A 238 -9.51 13.33 12.54
CA THR A 238 -8.19 13.09 11.92
C THR A 238 -7.96 11.58 11.78
N PRO A 239 -8.28 10.98 10.62
CA PRO A 239 -8.13 9.55 10.37
C PRO A 239 -6.68 9.10 10.25
N ASN A 240 -6.43 7.81 10.47
CA ASN A 240 -5.20 7.15 10.03
C ASN A 240 -5.50 6.23 8.82
N PRO A 241 -5.23 6.67 7.58
CA PRO A 241 -5.57 5.88 6.40
C PRO A 241 -4.71 4.62 6.26
N CYS A 242 -3.48 4.60 6.79
CA CYS A 242 -2.59 3.43 6.70
C CYS A 242 -3.10 2.26 7.53
N VAL A 243 -3.60 2.52 8.75
CA VAL A 243 -4.24 1.49 9.59
C VAL A 243 -5.44 0.88 8.86
N LYS A 244 -6.31 1.72 8.29
CA LYS A 244 -7.49 1.25 7.54
C LYS A 244 -7.13 0.51 6.26
N CYS A 245 -6.12 0.96 5.53
CA CYS A 245 -5.63 0.27 4.33
C CYS A 245 -5.15 -1.15 4.66
N ASN A 246 -4.40 -1.32 5.76
CA ASN A 246 -3.97 -2.64 6.21
C ASN A 246 -5.16 -3.52 6.62
N ALA A 247 -6.05 -2.99 7.46
CA ALA A 247 -7.18 -3.73 8.00
C ALA A 247 -8.24 -4.12 6.95
N ARG A 248 -8.61 -3.18 6.07
CA ARG A 248 -9.75 -3.33 5.15
C ARG A 248 -9.39 -3.84 3.76
N LEU A 249 -8.13 -3.69 3.34
CA LEU A 249 -7.73 -3.92 1.96
C LEU A 249 -6.51 -4.82 1.82
N ARG A 250 -5.35 -4.40 2.30
CA ARG A 250 -4.06 -5.02 1.96
C ARG A 250 -4.01 -6.50 2.36
N PHE A 251 -4.30 -6.80 3.63
CA PHE A 251 -4.19 -8.16 4.14
C PHE A 251 -5.28 -9.06 3.56
N GLY A 252 -6.52 -8.58 3.46
CA GLY A 252 -7.63 -9.33 2.86
C GLY A 252 -7.41 -9.65 1.39
N LEU A 253 -6.89 -8.70 0.61
CA LEU A 253 -6.60 -8.89 -0.82
C LEU A 253 -5.43 -9.87 -1.02
N LEU A 254 -4.37 -9.76 -0.22
CA LEU A 254 -3.27 -10.72 -0.24
C LEU A 254 -3.76 -12.12 0.15
N ALA A 255 -4.54 -12.27 1.22
CA ALA A 255 -5.07 -13.57 1.66
C ALA A 255 -5.98 -14.21 0.61
N THR A 256 -6.86 -13.42 0.00
CA THR A 256 -7.74 -13.89 -1.08
C THR A 256 -6.95 -14.33 -2.29
N THR A 257 -5.91 -13.57 -2.66
CA THR A 257 -5.05 -13.91 -3.80
C THR A 257 -4.20 -15.14 -3.52
N ALA A 258 -3.61 -15.24 -2.32
CA ALA A 258 -2.85 -16.40 -1.88
C ALA A 258 -3.70 -17.68 -1.99
N ARG A 259 -4.95 -17.64 -1.52
CA ARG A 259 -5.89 -18.76 -1.66
C ARG A 259 -6.14 -19.15 -3.12
N ARG A 260 -6.31 -18.18 -4.03
CA ARG A 260 -6.49 -18.46 -5.47
C ARG A 260 -5.27 -19.12 -6.10
N LEU A 261 -4.08 -18.72 -5.66
CA LEU A 261 -2.79 -19.27 -6.04
C LEU A 261 -2.42 -20.56 -5.27
N GLY A 262 -3.32 -21.10 -4.43
CA GLY A 262 -3.03 -22.29 -3.62
C GLY A 262 -1.93 -22.08 -2.57
N LEU A 263 -1.57 -20.84 -2.23
CA LEU A 263 -0.53 -20.51 -1.26
C LEU A 263 -1.09 -20.53 0.15
N SER A 264 -0.35 -21.12 1.10
CA SER A 264 -0.82 -21.28 2.48
C SER A 264 -0.62 -20.06 3.36
N ARG A 265 0.25 -19.12 2.97
CA ARG A 265 0.60 -17.95 3.77
C ARG A 265 0.68 -16.67 2.96
N ILE A 266 0.64 -15.55 3.66
CA ILE A 266 0.97 -14.22 3.15
C ILE A 266 2.14 -13.64 3.92
N ALA A 267 2.85 -12.69 3.34
CA ALA A 267 3.90 -11.94 4.01
C ALA A 267 3.92 -10.48 3.59
N THR A 268 4.41 -9.63 4.49
CA THR A 268 4.65 -8.21 4.20
C THR A 268 5.97 -7.77 4.81
N GLY A 269 6.54 -6.69 4.29
CA GLY A 269 7.74 -6.05 4.87
C GLY A 269 7.45 -5.18 6.10
N HIS A 270 6.39 -5.48 6.87
CA HIS A 270 6.13 -4.73 8.09
C HIS A 270 7.10 -5.15 9.21
N TYR A 271 7.60 -4.16 9.95
CA TYR A 271 8.34 -4.36 11.19
C TYR A 271 7.35 -4.61 12.33
N ALA A 272 6.92 -5.84 12.47
CA ALA A 272 6.11 -6.33 13.60
C ALA A 272 6.44 -7.80 13.83
N ARG A 273 6.10 -8.34 15.00
CA ARG A 273 6.30 -9.76 15.31
C ARG A 273 4.98 -10.47 15.52
N LEU A 274 4.98 -11.78 15.30
CA LEU A 274 3.92 -12.68 15.70
C LEU A 274 4.49 -13.64 16.76
N THR A 275 3.94 -13.64 17.97
CA THR A 275 4.44 -14.45 19.09
C THR A 275 3.42 -15.48 19.57
N GLY A 276 3.89 -16.65 20.01
CA GLY A 276 3.05 -17.70 20.57
C GLY A 276 2.14 -18.43 19.57
N ASN A 277 1.22 -19.25 20.10
CA ASN A 277 0.26 -20.05 19.34
C ASN A 277 -1.09 -20.06 20.09
N PRO A 278 -2.19 -19.52 19.52
CA PRO A 278 -2.26 -18.82 18.23
C PRO A 278 -1.39 -17.55 18.19
N PRO A 279 -0.98 -17.09 17.01
CA PRO A 279 -0.05 -15.97 16.87
C PRO A 279 -0.64 -14.66 17.40
N ARG A 280 0.16 -13.95 18.20
CA ARG A 280 -0.18 -12.65 18.77
C ARG A 280 0.62 -11.56 18.11
N LEU A 281 -0.04 -10.50 17.65
CA LEU A 281 0.65 -9.31 17.14
C LEU A 281 1.45 -8.65 18.26
N SER A 282 2.74 -8.45 18.02
CA SER A 282 3.68 -7.90 18.98
C SER A 282 4.56 -6.84 18.34
N ARG A 283 5.09 -5.94 19.17
CA ARG A 283 6.04 -4.91 18.72
C ARG A 283 7.26 -5.54 18.07
N ALA A 284 7.79 -4.88 17.04
CA ALA A 284 9.11 -5.22 16.50
C ALA A 284 10.20 -5.10 17.57
N LEU A 285 11.29 -5.84 17.38
CA LEU A 285 12.47 -5.71 18.23
C LEU A 285 13.07 -4.29 18.14
N CYS A 286 13.08 -3.71 16.93
CA CYS A 286 13.50 -2.34 16.69
C CYS A 286 12.33 -1.36 16.91
N LEU A 287 12.13 -0.89 18.15
CA LEU A 287 11.03 0.02 18.51
C LEU A 287 10.93 1.29 17.64
N PRO A 288 12.02 1.97 17.23
CA PRO A 288 11.93 3.14 16.34
C PRO A 288 11.32 2.84 14.96
N LYS A 289 11.31 1.57 14.55
CA LYS A 289 10.70 1.10 13.30
C LYS A 289 9.43 0.29 13.52
N ASP A 290 8.97 0.14 14.77
CA ASP A 290 7.79 -0.67 15.06
C ASP A 290 6.56 -0.20 14.27
N GLN A 291 5.95 -1.17 13.60
CA GLN A 291 4.76 -1.01 12.79
C GLN A 291 3.59 -1.83 13.34
N SER A 292 3.71 -2.40 14.56
CA SER A 292 2.58 -3.08 15.23
C SER A 292 1.34 -2.17 15.30
N TYR A 293 1.52 -0.87 15.54
CA TYR A 293 0.44 0.12 15.59
C TYR A 293 -0.35 0.20 14.27
N VAL A 294 0.33 0.22 13.11
CA VAL A 294 -0.34 0.35 11.80
C VAL A 294 -0.96 -0.96 11.30
N VAL A 295 -0.66 -2.08 11.98
CA VAL A 295 -1.21 -3.42 11.72
C VAL A 295 -2.25 -3.78 12.79
N ALA A 296 -2.42 -2.99 13.85
CA ALA A 296 -3.19 -3.36 15.04
C ALA A 296 -4.69 -3.62 14.79
N GLU A 297 -5.27 -3.07 13.73
CA GLU A 297 -6.66 -3.35 13.34
C GLU A 297 -6.80 -4.48 12.31
N VAL A 298 -5.71 -5.16 11.93
CA VAL A 298 -5.80 -6.37 11.09
C VAL A 298 -6.45 -7.49 11.90
N ALA A 299 -7.43 -8.16 11.29
CA ALA A 299 -8.17 -9.25 11.92
C ALA A 299 -7.23 -10.41 12.36
N PRO A 300 -7.39 -10.98 13.56
CA PRO A 300 -6.53 -12.05 14.07
C PRO A 300 -6.42 -13.25 13.11
N GLU A 301 -7.50 -13.60 12.42
CA GLU A 301 -7.56 -14.74 11.50
C GLU A 301 -6.65 -14.53 10.27
N LEU A 302 -6.45 -13.26 9.85
CA LEU A 302 -5.49 -12.93 8.80
C LEU A 302 -4.05 -13.02 9.31
N LEU A 303 -3.82 -12.74 10.59
CA LEU A 303 -2.50 -12.85 11.20
C LEU A 303 -2.05 -14.31 11.34
N GLU A 304 -2.97 -15.26 11.49
CA GLU A 304 -2.66 -16.70 11.56
C GLU A 304 -1.90 -17.23 10.34
N ILE A 305 -2.18 -16.66 9.18
CA ILE A 305 -1.53 -17.01 7.91
C ILE A 305 -0.46 -16.00 7.48
N THR A 306 -0.19 -14.98 8.30
CA THR A 306 0.78 -13.92 7.97
C THR A 306 2.18 -14.24 8.47
N LEU A 307 3.19 -13.79 7.73
CA LEU A 307 4.59 -13.71 8.15
C LEU A 307 5.08 -12.26 8.12
N PHE A 308 5.88 -11.87 9.12
CA PHE A 308 6.60 -10.59 9.16
C PHE A 308 8.11 -10.84 9.25
N PRO A 309 8.80 -11.08 8.11
CA PRO A 309 10.20 -11.49 8.12
C PRO A 309 11.17 -10.45 8.71
N LEU A 310 10.76 -9.19 8.85
CA LEU A 310 11.60 -8.10 9.32
C LEU A 310 11.42 -7.76 10.81
N GLY A 311 10.48 -8.43 11.50
CA GLY A 311 10.10 -8.08 12.87
C GLY A 311 11.23 -8.15 13.90
N GLU A 312 12.27 -8.93 13.61
CA GLU A 312 13.43 -9.14 14.48
C GLU A 312 14.69 -8.41 14.00
N LEU A 313 14.62 -7.71 12.88
CA LEU A 313 15.76 -7.05 12.26
C LEU A 313 15.72 -5.55 12.52
N ASP A 314 16.90 -4.95 12.65
CA ASP A 314 17.04 -3.51 12.53
C ASP A 314 17.10 -3.07 11.05
N LYS A 315 16.95 -1.77 10.83
CA LYS A 315 16.94 -1.22 9.47
C LYS A 315 18.30 -1.32 8.77
N SER A 316 19.40 -1.22 9.52
CA SER A 316 20.75 -1.34 8.98
C SER A 316 21.00 -2.73 8.42
N THR A 317 20.62 -3.79 9.15
CA THR A 317 20.71 -5.18 8.69
C THR A 317 19.89 -5.38 7.43
N VAL A 318 18.67 -4.83 7.36
CA VAL A 318 17.84 -4.92 6.14
C VAL A 318 18.51 -4.27 4.94
N ARG A 319 19.13 -3.09 5.11
CA ARG A 319 19.87 -2.43 4.03
C ARG A 319 21.10 -3.22 3.59
N GLU A 320 21.81 -3.80 4.55
CA GLU A 320 23.00 -4.61 4.27
C GLU A 320 22.65 -5.87 3.48
N LEU A 321 21.60 -6.60 3.89
CA LEU A 321 21.08 -7.75 3.15
C LEU A 321 20.66 -7.38 1.72
N ALA A 322 20.03 -6.21 1.54
CA ALA A 322 19.67 -5.73 0.21
C ALA A 322 20.90 -5.43 -0.65
N ARG A 323 21.94 -4.82 -0.06
CA ARG A 323 23.20 -4.52 -0.72
C ARG A 323 23.94 -5.79 -1.13
N GLU A 324 24.06 -6.76 -0.23
CA GLU A 324 24.71 -8.06 -0.48
C GLU A 324 24.01 -8.85 -1.58
N ALA A 325 22.68 -8.80 -1.63
CA ALA A 325 21.89 -9.45 -2.67
C ALA A 325 21.82 -8.65 -3.99
N GLY A 326 22.46 -7.47 -4.06
CA GLY A 326 22.46 -6.61 -5.25
C GLY A 326 21.07 -6.09 -5.61
N LEU A 327 20.19 -5.87 -4.63
CA LEU A 327 18.82 -5.41 -4.86
C LEU A 327 18.79 -3.90 -5.15
N GLU A 328 18.06 -3.52 -6.20
CA GLU A 328 17.82 -2.12 -6.53
C GLU A 328 17.15 -1.39 -5.34
N GLY A 329 17.54 -0.13 -5.10
CA GLY A 329 16.90 0.73 -4.11
C GLY A 329 17.29 0.47 -2.65
N HIS A 330 18.39 -0.24 -2.38
CA HIS A 330 18.95 -0.44 -1.03
C HIS A 330 19.19 0.88 -0.27
N ASP A 331 19.56 1.94 -0.98
CA ASP A 331 19.80 3.29 -0.43
C ASP A 331 18.59 4.24 -0.54
N ALA A 332 17.46 3.77 -1.06
CA ALA A 332 16.31 4.65 -1.26
C ALA A 332 15.78 5.20 0.08
N PRO A 333 15.43 6.50 0.15
CA PRO A 333 14.78 7.07 1.32
C PRO A 333 13.41 6.43 1.56
N GLU A 334 13.03 6.33 2.83
CA GLU A 334 11.74 5.76 3.20
C GLU A 334 10.58 6.66 2.78
N SER A 335 9.49 6.06 2.33
CA SER A 335 8.25 6.79 2.10
C SER A 335 7.59 7.11 3.45
N GLN A 336 7.61 8.39 3.82
CA GLN A 336 7.03 8.90 5.08
C GLN A 336 5.65 9.53 4.88
N GLU A 337 5.22 9.72 3.63
CA GLU A 337 3.95 10.37 3.27
C GLU A 337 2.82 9.37 3.04
N ILE A 338 1.58 9.85 3.17
CA ILE A 338 0.38 9.05 2.85
C ILE A 338 0.41 8.72 1.34
N CYS A 339 0.29 7.45 1.00
CA CYS A 339 0.60 6.94 -0.35
C CYS A 339 -0.18 7.60 -1.51
N PHE A 340 -1.37 8.11 -1.25
CA PHE A 340 -2.23 8.74 -2.27
C PHE A 340 -2.24 10.26 -2.22
N VAL A 341 -1.61 10.85 -1.21
CA VAL A 341 -1.54 12.30 -1.08
C VAL A 341 -0.46 12.83 -2.03
N PRO A 342 -0.77 13.83 -2.87
CA PRO A 342 0.20 14.43 -3.79
C PRO A 342 1.29 15.21 -3.05
N GLU A 343 2.37 15.57 -3.74
CA GLU A 343 3.49 16.36 -3.19
C GLU A 343 3.06 17.69 -2.55
N GLU A 344 1.97 18.29 -3.04
CA GLU A 344 1.36 19.52 -2.49
C GLU A 344 0.77 19.33 -1.08
N GLY A 345 0.69 18.08 -0.62
CA GLY A 345 0.28 17.69 0.72
C GLY A 345 -1.23 17.48 0.87
N HIS A 346 -1.60 16.88 2.00
CA HIS A 346 -2.97 16.43 2.26
C HIS A 346 -3.99 17.57 2.29
N ARG A 347 -3.57 18.80 2.64
CA ARG A 347 -4.46 19.98 2.66
C ARG A 347 -4.93 20.38 1.27
N ALA A 348 -4.02 20.35 0.28
CA ALA A 348 -4.35 20.62 -1.11
C ALA A 348 -5.31 19.54 -1.65
N PHE A 349 -5.00 18.28 -1.36
CA PHE A 349 -5.86 17.14 -1.68
C PHE A 349 -7.28 17.27 -1.10
N LEU A 350 -7.39 17.56 0.19
CA LEU A 350 -8.69 17.70 0.86
C LEU A 350 -9.48 18.89 0.30
N ARG A 351 -8.83 20.01 0.00
CA ARG A 351 -9.49 21.16 -0.63
C ARG A 351 -10.06 20.82 -2.01
N GLN A 352 -9.38 20.02 -2.83
CA GLN A 352 -9.86 19.61 -4.14
C GLN A 352 -11.13 18.74 -4.04
N HIS A 353 -11.23 17.90 -3.01
CA HIS A 353 -12.32 16.93 -2.86
C HIS A 353 -13.48 17.44 -1.99
N ILE A 354 -13.21 18.18 -0.92
CA ILE A 354 -14.22 18.72 0.02
C ILE A 354 -14.69 20.12 -0.40
N GLY A 355 -13.87 20.85 -1.16
CA GLY A 355 -14.07 22.27 -1.47
C GLY A 355 -13.62 23.18 -0.32
N ALA A 356 -13.57 24.48 -0.59
CA ALA A 356 -13.27 25.49 0.44
C ALA A 356 -14.47 25.62 1.40
N ARG A 357 -14.19 25.55 2.70
CA ARG A 357 -15.17 25.75 3.78
C ARG A 357 -14.66 26.81 4.76
N PRO A 358 -14.77 28.11 4.40
CA PRO A 358 -14.26 29.17 5.24
C PRO A 358 -15.02 29.22 6.56
N GLY A 359 -14.31 29.56 7.63
CA GLY A 359 -14.84 29.51 8.98
C GLY A 359 -14.01 30.31 9.97
N MET A 360 -14.35 30.20 11.25
CA MET A 360 -13.79 31.05 12.30
C MET A 360 -12.82 30.29 13.22
N LEU A 361 -11.70 30.93 13.53
CA LEU A 361 -10.85 30.55 14.65
C LEU A 361 -11.39 31.27 15.88
N VAL A 362 -11.76 30.53 16.92
CA VAL A 362 -12.35 31.06 18.16
C VAL A 362 -11.55 30.62 19.37
N ASP A 363 -11.58 31.37 20.46
CA ASP A 363 -11.08 30.90 21.75
C ASP A 363 -12.12 30.06 22.50
N THR A 364 -11.74 29.57 23.69
CA THR A 364 -12.60 28.75 24.54
C THR A 364 -13.77 29.49 25.16
N ALA A 365 -13.77 30.82 25.12
CA ALA A 365 -14.90 31.68 25.48
C ALA A 365 -15.79 32.05 24.28
N GLY A 366 -15.47 31.54 23.08
CA GLY A 366 -16.18 31.83 21.84
C GLY A 366 -15.80 33.15 21.17
N ARG A 367 -14.76 33.84 21.64
CA ARG A 367 -14.30 35.09 21.00
C ARG A 367 -13.54 34.76 19.72
N THR A 368 -13.87 35.47 18.64
CA THR A 368 -13.17 35.31 17.35
C THR A 368 -11.72 35.78 17.45
N LEU A 369 -10.81 34.92 17.02
CA LEU A 369 -9.37 35.17 16.94
C LEU A 369 -8.87 35.35 15.49
N GLY A 370 -9.62 34.85 14.51
CA GLY A 370 -9.27 34.92 13.10
C GLY A 370 -10.19 34.08 12.21
N GLN A 371 -9.79 33.89 10.96
CA GLN A 371 -10.52 33.10 9.97
C GLN A 371 -9.64 31.98 9.42
N HIS A 372 -10.27 30.94 8.88
CA HIS A 372 -9.61 29.86 8.15
C HIS A 372 -10.34 29.49 6.86
N THR A 373 -9.69 28.72 5.99
CA THR A 373 -10.25 28.28 4.70
C THR A 373 -10.87 26.88 4.71
N GLY A 374 -10.81 26.18 5.85
CA GLY A 374 -11.35 24.83 6.01
C GLY A 374 -10.96 24.23 7.36
N THR A 375 -11.91 23.63 8.07
CA THR A 375 -11.66 22.91 9.33
C THR A 375 -10.70 21.72 9.13
N TYR A 376 -10.74 21.10 7.95
CA TYR A 376 -9.84 20.01 7.53
C TYR A 376 -8.35 20.40 7.45
N ASN A 377 -8.00 21.69 7.59
CA ASN A 377 -6.60 22.13 7.67
C ASN A 377 -6.00 21.95 9.07
N PHE A 378 -6.81 21.57 10.05
CA PHE A 378 -6.45 21.53 11.47
C PHE A 378 -6.57 20.12 12.03
N THR A 379 -5.74 19.83 13.03
CA THR A 379 -5.81 18.61 13.83
C THR A 379 -5.76 18.98 15.31
N VAL A 380 -6.54 18.29 16.14
CA VAL A 380 -6.50 18.47 17.60
C VAL A 380 -5.07 18.31 18.13
N GLY A 381 -4.60 19.26 18.92
CA GLY A 381 -3.23 19.35 19.41
C GLY A 381 -2.26 20.09 18.49
N GLN A 382 -2.68 20.55 17.32
CA GLN A 382 -1.85 21.36 16.42
C GLN A 382 -1.51 22.71 17.07
N ARG A 383 -0.20 23.02 17.13
CA ARG A 383 0.33 24.30 17.65
C ARG A 383 0.66 25.32 16.56
N ARG A 384 1.11 24.88 15.39
CA ARG A 384 1.64 25.76 14.33
C ARG A 384 0.67 25.82 13.15
N GLY A 385 0.77 26.86 12.33
CA GLY A 385 0.06 26.97 11.06
C GLY A 385 -1.41 27.39 11.16
N HIS A 386 -1.86 27.91 12.30
CA HIS A 386 -3.19 28.51 12.46
C HIS A 386 -3.21 30.05 12.35
N GLY A 387 -2.04 30.70 12.24
CA GLY A 387 -1.95 32.14 11.90
C GLY A 387 -2.39 33.14 12.98
N VAL A 388 -2.68 32.70 14.21
CA VAL A 388 -3.12 33.58 15.30
C VAL A 388 -1.93 33.96 16.18
N ALA A 389 -1.73 35.27 16.38
CA ALA A 389 -0.76 35.81 17.33
C ALA A 389 -1.40 35.91 18.73
N ALA A 390 -0.73 35.36 19.73
CA ALA A 390 -1.18 35.39 21.12
C ALA A 390 0.02 35.48 22.08
N PRO A 391 -0.13 36.06 23.28
CA PRO A 391 0.95 36.21 24.25
C PRO A 391 1.48 34.86 24.78
N HIS A 392 0.69 33.80 24.64
CA HIS A 392 1.08 32.44 25.00
C HIS A 392 0.76 31.49 23.85
N PRO A 393 1.45 30.34 23.72
CA PRO A 393 1.18 29.38 22.67
C PRO A 393 -0.25 28.83 22.74
N LEU A 394 -0.98 28.92 21.62
CA LEU A 394 -2.30 28.33 21.45
C LEU A 394 -2.20 26.99 20.70
N TYR A 395 -3.17 26.12 20.97
CA TYR A 395 -3.32 24.81 20.35
C TYR A 395 -4.75 24.60 19.92
N VAL A 396 -4.97 23.83 18.86
CA VAL A 396 -6.31 23.39 18.45
C VAL A 396 -6.87 22.43 19.49
N ILE A 397 -7.88 22.86 20.25
CA ILE A 397 -8.52 22.06 21.31
C ILE A 397 -9.65 21.21 20.75
N ARG A 398 -10.44 21.79 19.85
CA ARG A 398 -11.62 21.15 19.26
C ARG A 398 -11.86 21.68 17.85
N ILE A 399 -12.40 20.84 16.99
CA ILE A 399 -12.84 21.19 15.64
C ILE A 399 -14.35 20.95 15.60
N ASP A 400 -15.11 21.96 15.20
CA ASP A 400 -16.55 21.89 15.05
C ASP A 400 -16.93 22.12 13.58
N PRO A 401 -17.07 21.05 12.79
CA PRO A 401 -17.40 21.16 11.37
C PRO A 401 -18.84 21.61 11.11
N THR A 402 -19.72 21.59 12.13
CA THR A 402 -21.13 22.02 11.97
C THR A 402 -21.28 23.52 12.03
N ARG A 403 -20.39 24.19 12.77
CA ARG A 403 -20.32 25.64 12.92
C ARG A 403 -19.19 26.27 12.09
N ASP A 404 -18.44 25.46 11.34
CA ASP A 404 -17.18 25.84 10.69
C ASP A 404 -16.23 26.58 11.65
N GLU A 405 -16.10 26.06 12.88
CA GLU A 405 -15.30 26.66 13.95
C GLU A 405 -14.12 25.78 14.33
N VAL A 406 -12.97 26.41 14.59
CA VAL A 406 -11.79 25.77 15.18
C VAL A 406 -11.47 26.47 16.49
N VAL A 407 -11.56 25.74 17.59
CA VAL A 407 -11.37 26.26 18.95
C VAL A 407 -9.90 26.18 19.32
N LEU A 408 -9.30 27.31 19.67
CA LEU A 408 -7.93 27.45 20.13
C LEU A 408 -7.88 27.72 21.64
N GLY A 409 -6.90 27.11 22.31
CA GLY A 409 -6.74 27.23 23.75
C GLY A 409 -5.35 26.84 24.25
N PRO A 410 -5.11 26.97 25.56
CA PRO A 410 -3.85 26.59 26.19
C PRO A 410 -3.66 25.06 26.22
N ARG A 411 -2.39 24.63 26.40
CA ARG A 411 -1.99 23.21 26.29
C ARG A 411 -2.65 22.30 27.31
N ASP A 412 -2.89 22.78 28.52
CA ASP A 412 -3.53 22.05 29.62
C ASP A 412 -4.94 21.54 29.26
N GLN A 413 -5.66 22.26 28.40
CA GLN A 413 -6.97 21.83 27.91
C GLN A 413 -6.91 20.68 26.89
N LEU A 414 -5.73 20.30 26.41
CA LEU A 414 -5.55 19.09 25.58
C LEU A 414 -5.40 17.81 26.42
N ALA A 415 -5.40 17.91 27.75
CA ALA A 415 -5.21 16.76 28.63
C ALA A 415 -6.42 15.82 28.52
N VAL A 416 -6.20 14.65 27.95
CA VAL A 416 -7.19 13.57 27.81
C VAL A 416 -6.90 12.49 28.86
N MET A 417 -7.93 12.09 29.59
CA MET A 417 -7.87 11.04 30.61
C MET A 417 -8.70 9.81 30.23
N GLU A 418 -9.65 9.94 29.31
CA GLU A 418 -10.47 8.82 28.85
C GLU A 418 -10.67 8.90 27.33
N ILE A 419 -10.59 7.75 26.66
CA ILE A 419 -10.87 7.61 25.22
C ILE A 419 -11.91 6.52 25.03
N VAL A 420 -12.78 6.70 24.03
CA VAL A 420 -13.79 5.71 23.63
C VAL A 420 -13.41 5.18 22.25
N LEU A 421 -13.26 3.86 22.17
CA LEU A 421 -12.98 3.15 20.92
C LEU A 421 -14.25 2.48 20.39
N LYS A 422 -14.45 2.58 19.08
CA LYS A 422 -15.38 1.73 18.31
C LYS A 422 -14.64 0.71 17.45
N ASP A 423 -15.38 -0.28 16.96
CA ASP A 423 -14.89 -1.30 16.02
C ASP A 423 -13.61 -1.97 16.55
N ALA A 424 -13.61 -2.31 17.85
CA ALA A 424 -12.43 -2.81 18.52
C ALA A 424 -12.08 -4.23 18.04
N VAL A 425 -10.91 -4.38 17.43
CA VAL A 425 -10.31 -5.66 17.10
C VAL A 425 -9.60 -6.20 18.34
N VAL A 426 -10.03 -7.37 18.81
CA VAL A 426 -9.48 -8.01 20.01
C VAL A 426 -8.51 -9.12 19.59
N HIS A 427 -7.22 -8.90 19.82
CA HIS A 427 -6.17 -9.90 19.56
C HIS A 427 -6.03 -10.89 20.71
N ARG A 428 -6.34 -10.45 21.94
CA ARG A 428 -6.16 -11.26 23.15
C ARG A 428 -7.37 -11.11 24.08
N PRO A 429 -8.45 -11.90 23.87
CA PRO A 429 -9.68 -11.77 24.66
C PRO A 429 -9.47 -12.04 26.17
N ASN A 430 -8.49 -12.87 26.53
CA ASN A 430 -8.19 -13.24 27.91
C ASN A 430 -6.97 -12.49 28.49
N ALA A 431 -6.42 -11.49 27.79
CA ALA A 431 -5.32 -10.71 28.34
C ALA A 431 -5.81 -9.71 29.39
N PRO A 432 -4.93 -9.27 30.32
CA PRO A 432 -5.25 -8.18 31.22
C PRO A 432 -5.69 -6.93 30.45
N THR A 433 -6.74 -6.28 30.94
CA THR A 433 -7.25 -5.02 30.35
C THR A 433 -6.44 -3.80 30.77
N GLN A 434 -5.47 -3.98 31.67
CA GLN A 434 -4.47 -2.98 32.04
C GLN A 434 -3.22 -3.13 31.18
N GLY A 435 -2.73 -2.01 30.65
CA GLY A 435 -1.58 -2.01 29.76
C GLY A 435 -1.12 -0.61 29.35
N LEU A 436 -0.30 -0.56 28.30
CA LEU A 436 0.19 0.66 27.68
C LEU A 436 -0.70 1.04 26.49
N VAL A 437 -1.21 2.26 26.49
CA VAL A 437 -2.11 2.80 25.47
C VAL A 437 -1.33 3.71 24.55
N GLN A 438 -1.47 3.49 23.24
CA GLN A 438 -0.91 4.35 22.19
C GLN A 438 -2.06 4.91 21.34
N THR A 439 -2.07 6.23 21.14
CA THR A 439 -3.17 6.93 20.46
C THR A 439 -2.78 7.53 19.10
N ARG A 440 -1.50 7.44 18.73
CA ARG A 440 -0.94 7.81 17.42
C ARG A 440 0.38 7.06 17.19
N SER A 441 0.75 6.82 15.94
CA SER A 441 1.94 6.02 15.58
C SER A 441 3.24 6.54 16.19
N SER A 442 3.47 7.86 16.16
CA SER A 442 4.65 8.53 16.75
C SER A 442 4.40 9.07 18.16
N GLY A 443 3.36 8.58 18.84
CA GLY A 443 2.87 9.11 20.11
C GLY A 443 3.56 8.50 21.32
N GLN A 444 3.48 9.21 22.43
CA GLN A 444 3.83 8.63 23.72
C GLN A 444 2.84 7.52 24.09
N VAL A 445 3.37 6.48 24.74
CA VAL A 445 2.56 5.42 25.34
C VAL A 445 2.20 5.80 26.77
N VAL A 446 0.96 5.56 27.17
CA VAL A 446 0.42 5.97 28.46
C VAL A 446 -0.25 4.78 29.14
N PRO A 447 0.02 4.46 30.41
CA PRO A 447 -0.68 3.35 31.05
C PRO A 447 -2.18 3.64 31.15
N GLY A 448 -2.99 2.61 30.97
CA GLY A 448 -4.44 2.72 31.04
C GLY A 448 -5.13 1.39 31.28
N VAL A 449 -6.43 1.47 31.56
CA VAL A 449 -7.30 0.32 31.82
C VAL A 449 -8.49 0.38 30.88
N ALA A 450 -8.69 -0.70 30.12
CA ALA A 450 -9.82 -0.87 29.22
C ALA A 450 -11.02 -1.52 29.93
N THR A 451 -12.21 -1.04 29.58
CA THR A 451 -13.49 -1.56 30.06
C THR A 451 -14.49 -1.60 28.91
N TRP A 452 -15.24 -2.70 28.81
CA TRP A 452 -16.25 -2.89 27.78
C TRP A 452 -17.57 -2.25 28.18
N HIS A 453 -18.16 -1.50 27.26
CA HIS A 453 -19.48 -0.91 27.38
C HIS A 453 -20.26 -1.17 26.10
N LYS A 454 -21.08 -2.23 26.09
CA LYS A 454 -21.75 -2.75 24.88
C LYS A 454 -20.70 -3.01 23.78
N ASP A 455 -20.84 -2.37 22.61
CA ASP A 455 -19.96 -2.54 21.45
C ASP A 455 -18.76 -1.57 21.44
N GLN A 456 -18.52 -0.86 22.55
CA GLN A 456 -17.45 0.12 22.68
C GLN A 456 -16.46 -0.27 23.79
N VAL A 457 -15.22 0.17 23.63
CA VAL A 457 -14.17 0.03 24.64
C VAL A 457 -13.84 1.41 25.18
N VAL A 458 -14.06 1.61 26.48
CA VAL A 458 -13.64 2.82 27.18
C VAL A 458 -12.29 2.54 27.84
N ILE A 459 -11.29 3.35 27.53
CA ILE A 459 -9.95 3.25 28.11
C ILE A 459 -9.69 4.48 28.98
N ARG A 460 -9.50 4.24 30.28
CA ARG A 460 -9.09 5.26 31.25
C ARG A 460 -7.58 5.27 31.38
N LEU A 461 -6.97 6.42 31.16
CA LEU A 461 -5.54 6.64 31.26
C LEU A 461 -5.16 6.98 32.70
N THR A 462 -4.02 6.48 33.17
CA THR A 462 -3.53 6.77 34.53
C THR A 462 -2.79 8.10 34.61
N ARG A 463 -2.39 8.65 33.47
CA ARG A 463 -1.80 9.99 33.31
C ARG A 463 -2.35 10.63 32.04
N PRO A 464 -2.39 11.97 31.93
CA PRO A 464 -2.98 12.61 30.77
C PRO A 464 -2.17 12.34 29.50
N ALA A 465 -2.87 12.01 28.41
CA ALA A 465 -2.35 12.07 27.05
C ALA A 465 -2.69 13.43 26.42
N PHE A 466 -1.84 13.93 25.53
CA PHE A 466 -2.04 15.22 24.87
C PHE A 466 -2.13 15.04 23.36
N GLY A 467 -3.00 15.82 22.70
CA GLY A 467 -3.16 15.79 21.25
C GLY A 467 -3.78 14.48 20.74
N VAL A 468 -4.69 13.91 21.51
CA VAL A 468 -5.47 12.73 21.09
C VAL A 468 -6.63 13.22 20.23
N ALA A 469 -6.59 12.89 18.94
CA ALA A 469 -7.61 13.31 17.98
C ALA A 469 -8.59 12.16 17.69
N PRO A 470 -9.92 12.39 17.76
CA PRO A 470 -10.90 11.46 17.21
C PRO A 470 -10.61 11.16 15.73
N GLY A 471 -10.84 9.91 15.31
CA GLY A 471 -10.45 9.36 14.01
C GLY A 471 -9.11 8.60 14.02
N GLN A 472 -8.23 8.87 14.99
CA GLN A 472 -7.01 8.08 15.19
C GLN A 472 -7.32 6.70 15.76
N THR A 473 -6.34 5.79 15.70
CA THR A 473 -6.45 4.46 16.31
C THR A 473 -5.90 4.47 17.73
N GLY A 474 -6.68 3.94 18.66
CA GLY A 474 -6.22 3.62 20.01
C GLY A 474 -5.80 2.16 20.07
N VAL A 475 -4.59 1.88 20.56
CA VAL A 475 -4.05 0.53 20.72
C VAL A 475 -3.69 0.31 22.17
N LEU A 476 -4.17 -0.79 22.76
CA LEU A 476 -3.77 -1.26 24.08
C LEU A 476 -2.75 -2.39 23.91
N TYR A 477 -1.58 -2.23 24.53
CA TYR A 477 -0.52 -3.22 24.61
C TYR A 477 -0.43 -3.78 26.02
N HIS A 478 -0.16 -5.08 26.13
CA HIS A 478 0.28 -5.71 27.37
C HIS A 478 1.69 -6.25 27.16
N SER A 479 2.66 -5.64 27.85
CA SER A 479 4.07 -5.71 27.46
C SER A 479 4.23 -5.24 26.01
N ASP A 480 4.75 -6.07 25.10
CA ASP A 480 4.89 -5.76 23.68
C ASP A 480 3.72 -6.26 22.82
N ASP A 481 2.85 -7.10 23.36
CA ASP A 481 1.76 -7.72 22.60
C ASP A 481 0.55 -6.77 22.52
N VAL A 482 -0.03 -6.65 21.33
CA VAL A 482 -1.30 -5.96 21.12
C VAL A 482 -2.42 -6.78 21.76
N VAL A 483 -3.21 -6.13 22.61
CA VAL A 483 -4.40 -6.72 23.25
C VAL A 483 -5.63 -6.40 22.42
N LEU A 484 -5.81 -5.13 22.11
CA LEU A 484 -6.90 -4.63 21.27
C LEU A 484 -6.52 -3.34 20.56
N ALA A 485 -7.22 -3.03 19.48
CA ALA A 485 -7.14 -1.75 18.79
C ALA A 485 -8.49 -1.34 18.23
N GLY A 486 -8.76 -0.04 18.18
CA GLY A 486 -10.01 0.48 17.62
C GLY A 486 -9.94 1.96 17.30
N THR A 487 -10.98 2.47 16.64
CA THR A 487 -11.03 3.89 16.25
C THR A 487 -11.49 4.73 17.42
N ILE A 488 -10.69 5.74 17.78
CA ILE A 488 -11.05 6.73 18.80
C ILE A 488 -12.18 7.59 18.25
N ILE A 489 -13.36 7.53 18.88
CA ILE A 489 -14.53 8.33 18.48
C ILE A 489 -14.80 9.49 19.43
N GLU A 490 -14.34 9.39 20.67
CA GLU A 490 -14.55 10.38 21.71
C GLU A 490 -13.32 10.45 22.61
N THR A 491 -13.00 11.65 23.07
CA THR A 491 -11.95 11.92 24.06
C THR A 491 -12.54 12.77 25.18
N ARG A 492 -12.18 12.48 26.42
CA ARG A 492 -12.64 13.22 27.61
C ARG A 492 -11.46 13.68 28.45
N GLY A 493 -11.49 14.95 28.85
CA GLY A 493 -10.46 15.57 29.68
C GLY A 493 -10.71 15.41 31.17
N SER A 494 -9.74 15.84 31.99
CA SER A 494 -9.79 15.69 33.45
C SER A 494 -10.87 16.55 34.14
N GLN A 495 -11.45 17.54 33.46
CA GLN A 495 -12.52 18.41 34.00
C GLN A 495 -13.92 18.05 33.47
N THR A 496 -14.04 17.04 32.62
CA THR A 496 -15.35 16.54 32.16
C THR A 496 -15.88 15.58 33.22
N THR A 497 -16.83 16.03 34.04
CA THR A 497 -17.45 15.20 35.07
C THR A 497 -18.05 13.96 34.42
N SER A 498 -17.58 12.79 34.84
CA SER A 498 -17.98 11.49 34.34
C SER A 498 -19.49 11.26 34.55
N LEU A 499 -20.19 10.76 33.53
CA LEU A 499 -21.58 10.29 33.67
C LEU A 499 -21.73 9.18 34.72
N VAL A 500 -20.62 8.52 35.10
CA VAL A 500 -20.58 7.53 36.18
C VAL A 500 -20.57 8.20 37.56
N ASP A 501 -20.02 9.42 37.69
CA ASP A 501 -20.01 10.17 38.94
C ASP A 501 -21.37 10.84 39.22
N ALA A 502 -22.12 11.19 38.18
CA ALA A 502 -23.50 11.68 38.31
C ALA A 502 -24.43 10.62 38.92
N ALA A 503 -24.29 9.34 38.54
CA ALA A 503 -25.08 8.25 39.10
C ALA A 503 -24.67 7.88 40.56
N ALA A 504 -23.39 8.07 40.91
CA ALA A 504 -22.89 7.84 42.25
C ALA A 504 -23.26 8.98 43.23
N ASN A 505 -23.27 10.23 42.76
CA ASN A 505 -23.72 11.36 43.57
C ASN A 505 -25.23 11.37 43.79
N HIS A 506 -26.04 10.96 42.81
CA HIS A 506 -27.49 10.88 42.98
C HIS A 506 -27.92 9.82 44.02
N ARG A 507 -27.13 8.76 44.24
CA ARG A 507 -27.37 7.76 45.30
C ARG A 507 -26.94 8.21 46.69
N ARG A 508 -26.06 9.21 46.82
CA ARG A 508 -25.63 9.73 48.13
C ARG A 508 -26.56 10.81 48.67
N GLU A 509 -27.29 11.53 47.81
CA GLU A 509 -28.28 12.52 48.22
C GLU A 509 -29.64 11.93 48.63
N HIS A 510 -29.93 10.67 48.29
CA HIS A 510 -31.14 9.96 48.75
C HIS A 510 -30.96 9.15 50.05
N LEU A 511 -29.79 9.20 50.67
CA LEU A 511 -29.47 8.51 51.94
C LEU A 511 -29.03 9.49 53.04
N ARG A 512 -29.43 10.76 52.96
CA ARG A 512 -29.30 11.74 54.05
C ARG A 512 -30.64 12.31 54.46
#